data_AF-A0A6S6S7J7-F1
#
_entry.id   AF-A0A6S6S7J7-F1
#
_cell.length_a   1.000
_cell.length_b   1.000
_cell.length_c   1.000
_cell.angle_alpha   90.00
_cell.angle_beta   90.00
_cell.angle_gamma   90.00
#
_symmetry.space_group_name_H-M   'P 1'
#
loop_
_entity.id
_entity.type
_entity.pdbx_description
1 polymer ?
#
loop_
_entity_poly.entity_id
_entity_poly.type
_entity_poly.pdbx_seq_one_letter_code
_entity_poly.pdbx_strand_id
1 'polypeptide(L)'
;MKKTLIVALLASLTFASETENTQTKVLNTLNQAVDRVEDARKDTMSALSSMIESVNTARATSQSDGNRSISTKIVETHAIGTIAKSTAAVETAKANALALITQAIDKLDANATQIISDAVASVEIAKANAAKEILKATGRVEISKTQKPMDIKFPKETLTVAKNVSAIQIAKATAQTEVARSVSLVEIARSSMDASMPDAMSQLTTEAYENLEAIKASATANISSYLTKIEVVKAHMLSLIASEVARVEIAKVDAKKESNK
;
A
#
# COMPACT_ATOMS: atom_id res chain seq x y z
N MET A 1 9.27 28.88 7.17
CA MET A 1 8.04 28.67 7.98
C MET A 1 7.49 27.23 8.00
N LYS A 2 7.78 26.34 7.02
CA LYS A 2 7.31 24.94 7.07
C LYS A 2 8.26 23.96 7.78
N LYS A 3 9.59 24.19 7.73
CA LYS A 3 10.59 23.43 8.51
C LYS A 3 10.29 23.48 10.02
N THR A 4 9.72 24.58 10.50
CA THR A 4 9.39 24.80 11.92
C THR A 4 8.24 23.94 12.44
N LEU A 5 7.31 23.45 11.61
CA LEU A 5 6.12 22.78 12.13
C LEU A 5 6.35 21.29 12.45
N ILE A 6 7.12 20.59 11.61
CA ILE A 6 7.54 19.20 11.87
C ILE A 6 8.58 19.17 13.00
N VAL A 7 9.52 20.13 12.98
CA VAL A 7 10.50 20.29 14.06
C VAL A 7 9.82 20.65 15.38
N ALA A 8 8.77 21.48 15.40
CA ALA A 8 8.05 21.80 16.64
C ALA A 8 7.25 20.61 17.22
N LEU A 9 6.67 19.75 16.37
CA LEU A 9 5.93 18.57 16.83
C LEU A 9 6.85 17.46 17.38
N LEU A 10 8.08 17.36 16.85
CA LEU A 10 9.09 16.39 17.28
C LEU A 10 9.98 16.93 18.42
N ALA A 11 10.16 18.25 18.54
CA ALA A 11 10.91 18.87 19.63
C ALA A 11 10.16 18.86 20.97
N SER A 12 8.83 18.73 20.99
CA SER A 12 8.07 18.58 22.24
C SER A 12 8.25 17.22 22.94
N LEU A 13 8.97 16.28 22.32
CA LEU A 13 9.25 14.93 22.86
C LEU A 13 10.63 14.80 23.54
N THR A 14 11.45 15.85 23.60
CA THR A 14 12.73 15.78 24.31
C THR A 14 12.50 15.86 25.81
N PHE A 15 12.47 14.71 26.48
CA PHE A 15 12.56 14.61 27.93
C PHE A 15 13.82 15.31 28.43
N ALA A 16 13.66 16.07 29.51
CA ALA A 16 14.69 16.87 30.14
C ALA A 16 15.76 16.00 30.80
N SER A 17 16.82 15.63 30.07
CA SER A 17 18.20 15.48 30.56
C SER A 17 19.06 14.80 29.50
N GLU A 18 19.56 15.55 28.51
CA GLU A 18 20.50 14.99 27.55
C GLU A 18 21.70 15.91 27.32
N THR A 19 22.88 15.30 27.31
CA THR A 19 24.16 15.91 26.99
C THR A 19 24.14 16.53 25.58
N GLU A 20 24.92 17.60 25.36
CA GLU A 20 25.04 18.34 24.09
C GLU A 20 25.27 17.44 22.85
N ASN A 21 25.93 16.29 23.05
CA ASN A 21 26.17 15.28 22.01
C ASN A 21 24.89 14.56 21.55
N THR A 22 23.96 14.25 22.46
CA THR A 22 22.70 13.57 22.13
C THR A 22 21.74 14.50 21.40
N GLN A 23 21.67 15.77 21.81
CA GLN A 23 20.91 16.80 21.10
C GLN A 23 21.40 17.01 19.66
N THR A 24 22.72 17.02 19.45
CA THR A 24 23.31 17.14 18.12
C THR A 24 22.96 15.93 17.23
N LYS A 25 23.01 14.72 17.80
CA LYS A 25 22.62 13.49 17.09
C LYS A 25 21.14 13.50 16.69
N VAL A 26 20.25 13.87 17.61
CA VAL A 26 18.81 13.99 17.37
C VAL A 26 18.51 15.02 16.26
N LEU A 27 19.16 16.18 16.32
CA LEU A 27 19.00 17.24 15.32
C LEU A 27 19.44 16.76 13.92
N ASN A 28 20.56 16.04 13.83
CA ASN A 28 21.05 15.50 12.57
C ASN A 28 20.08 14.47 11.98
N THR A 29 19.57 13.55 12.79
CA THR A 29 18.55 12.57 12.37
C THR A 29 17.29 13.25 11.85
N LEU A 30 16.82 14.29 12.56
CA LEU A 30 15.64 15.04 12.16
C LEU A 30 15.85 15.79 10.85
N ASN A 31 17.03 16.40 10.66
CA ASN A 31 17.39 17.07 9.42
C ASN A 31 17.43 16.07 8.25
N GLN A 32 18.04 14.90 8.42
CA GLN A 32 18.06 13.85 7.40
C GLN A 32 16.65 13.33 7.05
N ALA A 33 15.77 13.21 8.03
CA ALA A 33 14.37 12.86 7.80
C ALA A 33 13.64 13.95 7.00
N VAL A 34 13.84 15.22 7.35
CA VAL A 34 13.27 16.36 6.63
C VAL A 34 13.79 16.43 5.19
N ASP A 35 15.09 16.26 4.98
CA ASP A 35 15.70 16.34 3.65
C ASP A 35 15.17 15.24 2.72
N ARG A 36 15.05 14.00 3.21
CA ARG A 36 14.43 12.90 2.44
C ARG A 36 12.97 13.19 2.07
N VAL A 37 12.20 13.79 2.98
CA VAL A 37 10.81 14.18 2.71
C VAL A 37 10.75 15.30 1.67
N GLU A 38 11.65 16.27 1.76
CA GLU A 38 11.70 17.40 0.83
C GLU A 38 12.13 16.94 -0.57
N ASP A 39 13.10 16.04 -0.67
CA ASP A 39 13.51 15.42 -1.93
C ASP A 39 12.34 14.68 -2.58
N ALA A 40 11.60 13.86 -1.81
CA ALA A 40 10.42 13.17 -2.32
C ALA A 40 9.33 14.15 -2.81
N ARG A 41 9.13 15.27 -2.11
CA ARG A 41 8.18 16.33 -2.52
C ARG A 41 8.64 17.05 -3.77
N LYS A 42 9.93 17.37 -3.89
CA LYS A 42 10.52 17.97 -5.08
C LYS A 42 10.32 17.09 -6.29
N ASP A 43 10.51 15.79 -6.13
CA ASP A 43 10.21 14.76 -7.12
C ASP A 43 8.73 14.78 -7.57
N THR A 44 7.80 14.88 -6.61
CA THR A 44 6.36 15.01 -6.91
C THR A 44 6.06 16.30 -7.68
N MET A 45 6.68 17.43 -7.30
CA MET A 45 6.50 18.71 -8.00
C MET A 45 7.06 18.65 -9.42
N SER A 46 8.22 18.04 -9.62
CA SER A 46 8.78 17.82 -10.96
C SER A 46 7.84 16.96 -11.82
N ALA A 47 7.25 15.92 -11.23
CA ALA A 47 6.27 15.08 -11.94
C ALA A 47 4.98 15.86 -12.27
N LEU A 48 4.52 16.75 -11.39
CA LEU A 48 3.38 17.63 -11.64
C LEU A 48 3.66 18.58 -12.81
N SER A 49 4.82 19.27 -12.80
CA SER A 49 5.21 20.16 -13.89
C SER A 49 5.29 19.42 -15.23
N SER A 50 5.94 18.26 -15.25
CA SER A 50 6.05 17.42 -16.46
C SER A 50 4.68 16.93 -16.95
N MET A 51 3.78 16.55 -16.03
CA MET A 51 2.41 16.17 -16.36
C MET A 51 1.65 17.33 -17.00
N ILE A 52 1.72 18.53 -16.42
CA ILE A 52 1.06 19.74 -16.94
C ILE A 52 1.55 20.05 -18.37
N GLU A 53 2.86 20.04 -18.58
CA GLU A 53 3.47 20.29 -19.88
C GLU A 53 3.03 19.26 -20.93
N SER A 54 3.04 17.97 -20.56
CA SER A 54 2.61 16.88 -21.44
C SER A 54 1.13 17.01 -21.83
N VAL A 55 0.27 17.35 -20.88
CA VAL A 55 -1.16 17.56 -21.13
C VAL A 55 -1.40 18.79 -21.99
N ASN A 56 -0.71 19.90 -21.72
CA ASN A 56 -0.84 21.13 -22.52
C ASN A 56 -0.39 20.90 -23.97
N THR A 57 0.74 20.21 -24.14
CA THR A 57 1.23 19.82 -25.47
C THR A 57 0.21 18.96 -26.20
N ALA A 58 -0.30 17.92 -25.54
CA ALA A 58 -1.29 17.01 -26.13
C ALA A 58 -2.60 17.72 -26.50
N ARG A 59 -3.02 18.73 -25.74
CA ARG A 59 -4.18 19.58 -26.04
C ARG A 59 -3.92 20.51 -27.22
N ALA A 60 -2.75 21.14 -27.29
CA ALA A 60 -2.37 22.04 -28.38
C ALA A 60 -2.28 21.31 -29.74
N THR A 61 -1.91 20.03 -29.74
CA THR A 61 -1.82 19.20 -30.95
C THR A 61 -3.12 18.48 -31.31
N SER A 62 -4.17 18.62 -30.51
CA SER A 62 -5.43 17.88 -30.70
C SER A 62 -6.29 18.48 -31.81
N GLN A 63 -6.84 17.62 -32.67
CA GLN A 63 -7.92 17.95 -33.63
C GLN A 63 -9.24 17.24 -33.28
N SER A 64 -9.37 16.65 -32.08
CA SER A 64 -10.51 15.80 -31.72
C SER A 64 -11.49 16.49 -30.77
N ASP A 65 -12.77 16.47 -31.16
CA ASP A 65 -13.89 16.74 -30.27
C ASP A 65 -13.94 15.69 -29.15
N GLY A 66 -14.24 16.14 -27.92
CA GLY A 66 -14.10 15.44 -26.64
C GLY A 66 -14.95 14.17 -26.42
N ASN A 67 -14.96 13.25 -27.38
CA ASN A 67 -15.73 12.02 -27.30
C ASN A 67 -14.94 10.95 -26.51
N ARG A 68 -15.52 10.44 -25.42
CA ARG A 68 -14.95 9.39 -24.57
C ARG A 68 -14.89 8.05 -25.30
N SER A 69 -13.85 7.86 -26.10
CA SER A 69 -13.58 6.60 -26.80
C SER A 69 -13.47 5.42 -25.83
N ILE A 70 -13.71 4.20 -26.32
CA ILE A 70 -13.51 2.99 -25.51
C ILE A 70 -12.04 2.89 -25.06
N SER A 71 -11.10 3.33 -25.89
CA SER A 71 -9.68 3.43 -25.55
C SER A 71 -9.45 4.33 -24.34
N THR A 72 -10.09 5.50 -24.29
CA THR A 72 -10.06 6.41 -23.12
C THR A 72 -10.63 5.73 -21.87
N LYS A 73 -11.75 5.02 -21.98
CA LYS A 73 -12.35 4.28 -20.84
C LYS A 73 -11.43 3.18 -20.31
N ILE A 74 -10.67 2.52 -21.19
CA ILE A 74 -9.67 1.52 -20.80
C ILE A 74 -8.54 2.19 -19.99
N VAL A 75 -8.05 3.36 -20.45
CA VAL A 75 -7.02 4.13 -19.72
C VAL A 75 -7.55 4.63 -18.37
N GLU A 76 -8.77 5.17 -18.32
CA GLU A 76 -9.44 5.56 -17.07
C GLU A 76 -9.52 4.38 -16.10
N THR A 77 -9.89 3.20 -16.59
CA THR A 77 -9.98 1.98 -15.78
C THR A 77 -8.62 1.59 -15.19
N HIS A 78 -7.55 1.62 -15.98
CA HIS A 78 -6.20 1.37 -15.47
C HIS A 78 -5.74 2.43 -14.44
N ALA A 79 -6.12 3.69 -14.66
CA ALA A 79 -5.80 4.77 -13.73
C ALA A 79 -6.46 4.55 -12.36
N ILE A 80 -7.72 4.10 -12.32
CA ILE A 80 -8.41 3.77 -11.06
C ILE A 80 -7.63 2.69 -10.28
N GLY A 81 -7.22 1.59 -10.93
CA GLY A 81 -6.42 0.55 -10.29
C GLY A 81 -5.07 1.06 -9.75
N THR A 82 -4.43 1.97 -10.50
CA THR A 82 -3.16 2.60 -10.08
C THR A 82 -3.34 3.51 -8.88
N ILE A 83 -4.43 4.30 -8.85
CA ILE A 83 -4.78 5.17 -7.73
C ILE A 83 -5.06 4.32 -6.48
N ALA A 84 -5.85 3.25 -6.61
CA ALA A 84 -6.15 2.36 -5.48
C ALA A 84 -4.89 1.71 -4.89
N LYS A 85 -3.98 1.22 -5.76
CA LYS A 85 -2.68 0.69 -5.33
C LYS A 85 -1.83 1.73 -4.58
N SER A 86 -1.81 2.97 -5.09
CA SER A 86 -1.04 4.07 -4.49
C SER A 86 -1.61 4.49 -3.14
N THR A 87 -2.94 4.57 -3.02
CA THR A 87 -3.62 4.83 -1.75
C THR A 87 -3.36 3.73 -0.72
N ALA A 88 -3.45 2.46 -1.12
CA ALA A 88 -3.13 1.34 -0.24
C ALA A 88 -1.69 1.38 0.27
N ALA A 89 -0.72 1.74 -0.57
CA ALA A 89 0.68 1.88 -0.14
C ALA A 89 0.84 2.94 0.97
N VAL A 90 0.11 4.05 0.90
CA VAL A 90 0.09 5.07 1.97
C VAL A 90 -0.52 4.53 3.25
N GLU A 91 -1.65 3.84 3.16
CA GLU A 91 -2.31 3.28 4.34
C GLU A 91 -1.48 2.16 4.99
N THR A 92 -0.81 1.32 4.21
CA THR A 92 0.18 0.36 4.72
C THR A 92 1.34 1.06 5.41
N ALA A 93 1.89 2.13 4.82
CA ALA A 93 2.97 2.89 5.45
C ALA A 93 2.53 3.51 6.79
N LYS A 94 1.29 4.03 6.87
CA LYS A 94 0.71 4.54 8.13
C LYS A 94 0.56 3.45 9.18
N ALA A 95 0.03 2.29 8.81
CA ALA A 95 -0.14 1.18 9.75
C ALA A 95 1.21 0.73 10.33
N ASN A 96 2.22 0.58 9.48
CA ASN A 96 3.56 0.18 9.90
C ASN A 96 4.21 1.27 10.79
N ALA A 97 4.09 2.54 10.39
CA ALA A 97 4.62 3.65 11.18
C ALA A 97 3.98 3.74 12.57
N LEU A 98 2.67 3.50 12.68
CA LEU A 98 1.96 3.48 13.96
C LEU A 98 2.53 2.39 14.88
N ALA A 99 2.71 1.17 14.37
CA ALA A 99 3.27 0.06 15.16
C ALA A 99 4.69 0.37 15.66
N LEU A 100 5.55 0.92 14.78
CA LEU A 100 6.92 1.31 15.15
C LEU A 100 6.96 2.42 16.20
N ILE A 101 6.09 3.42 16.07
CA ILE A 101 6.00 4.53 17.04
C ILE A 101 5.54 4.00 18.40
N THR A 102 4.50 3.16 18.44
CA THR A 102 4.06 2.55 19.70
C THR A 102 5.16 1.70 20.32
N GLN A 103 5.84 0.86 19.55
CA GLN A 103 6.97 0.06 20.04
C GLN A 103 8.07 0.92 20.65
N ALA A 104 8.44 2.00 19.99
CA ALA A 104 9.47 2.93 20.47
C ALA A 104 9.07 3.58 21.80
N ILE A 105 7.80 3.95 21.95
CA ILE A 105 7.25 4.58 23.16
C ILE A 105 7.13 3.57 24.30
N ASP A 106 6.48 2.42 24.06
CA ASP A 106 6.19 1.41 25.09
C ASP A 106 7.47 0.79 25.67
N LYS A 107 8.52 0.66 24.86
CA LYS A 107 9.81 0.10 25.30
C LYS A 107 10.79 1.12 25.87
N LEU A 108 10.40 2.41 25.92
CA LEU A 108 11.29 3.52 26.27
C LEU A 108 12.63 3.42 25.51
N ASP A 109 12.57 3.14 24.21
CA ASP A 109 13.77 2.90 23.40
C ASP A 109 14.67 4.14 23.44
N ALA A 110 15.96 3.95 23.72
CA ALA A 110 16.94 5.04 23.73
C ALA A 110 17.05 5.77 22.37
N ASN A 111 16.57 5.14 21.29
CA ASN A 111 16.49 5.71 19.94
C ASN A 111 15.05 6.05 19.53
N ALA A 112 14.10 6.15 20.47
CA ALA A 112 12.69 6.39 20.17
C ALA A 112 12.48 7.60 19.26
N THR A 113 13.18 8.71 19.52
CA THR A 113 13.11 9.91 18.68
C THR A 113 13.54 9.65 17.23
N GLN A 114 14.57 8.82 17.01
CA GLN A 114 15.00 8.43 15.67
C GLN A 114 13.96 7.54 14.99
N ILE A 115 13.46 6.52 15.69
CA ILE A 115 12.43 5.60 15.16
C ILE A 115 11.16 6.37 14.77
N ILE A 116 10.71 7.28 15.63
CA ILE A 116 9.52 8.10 15.38
C ILE A 116 9.77 9.03 14.18
N SER A 117 10.92 9.69 14.12
CA SER A 117 11.28 10.57 12.99
C SER A 117 11.33 9.80 11.66
N ASP A 118 11.93 8.62 11.64
CA ASP A 118 12.00 7.76 10.46
C ASP A 118 10.63 7.22 10.05
N ALA A 119 9.80 6.80 11.02
CA ALA A 119 8.45 6.33 10.78
C ALA A 119 7.57 7.44 10.16
N VAL A 120 7.61 8.66 10.71
CA VAL A 120 6.88 9.81 10.16
C VAL A 120 7.39 10.18 8.77
N ALA A 121 8.71 10.22 8.57
CA ALA A 121 9.30 10.49 7.26
C ALA A 121 8.88 9.46 6.22
N SER A 122 8.85 8.17 6.58
CA SER A 122 8.43 7.10 5.68
C SER A 122 7.00 7.28 5.17
N VAL A 123 6.08 7.74 6.03
CA VAL A 123 4.68 8.03 5.67
C VAL A 123 4.61 9.21 4.71
N GLU A 124 5.36 10.29 4.98
CA GLU A 124 5.39 11.47 4.11
C GLU A 124 6.01 11.15 2.73
N ILE A 125 7.05 10.33 2.69
CA ILE A 125 7.66 9.84 1.45
C ILE A 125 6.65 8.95 0.69
N ALA A 126 5.94 8.06 1.38
CA ALA A 126 4.89 7.24 0.76
C ALA A 126 3.77 8.11 0.15
N LYS A 127 3.34 9.18 0.83
CA LYS A 127 2.37 10.16 0.30
C LYS A 127 2.90 10.85 -0.95
N ALA A 128 4.15 11.32 -0.93
CA ALA A 128 4.78 11.98 -2.07
C ALA A 128 4.87 11.04 -3.30
N ASN A 129 5.30 9.79 -3.07
CA ASN A 129 5.35 8.76 -4.10
C ASN A 129 3.96 8.40 -4.65
N ALA A 130 2.97 8.25 -3.78
CA ALA A 130 1.60 8.01 -4.20
C ALA A 130 1.05 9.17 -5.04
N ALA A 131 1.27 10.42 -4.60
CA ALA A 131 0.89 11.60 -5.37
C ALA A 131 1.55 11.62 -6.75
N LYS A 132 2.84 11.29 -6.84
CA LYS A 132 3.58 11.19 -8.11
C LYS A 132 2.95 10.17 -9.07
N GLU A 133 2.60 8.98 -8.59
CA GLU A 133 1.97 7.95 -9.41
C GLU A 133 0.53 8.31 -9.81
N ILE A 134 -0.23 8.94 -8.91
CA ILE A 134 -1.59 9.45 -9.19
C ILE A 134 -1.53 10.53 -10.28
N LEU A 135 -0.55 11.45 -10.21
CA LEU A 135 -0.33 12.46 -11.24
C LEU A 135 -0.04 11.82 -12.60
N LYS A 136 0.88 10.86 -12.67
CA LYS A 136 1.16 10.12 -13.92
C LYS A 136 -0.09 9.42 -14.47
N ALA A 137 -0.84 8.73 -13.62
CA ALA A 137 -2.07 8.05 -14.02
C ALA A 137 -3.12 9.04 -14.56
N THR A 138 -3.27 10.18 -13.91
CA THR A 138 -4.21 11.24 -14.29
C THR A 138 -3.79 11.92 -15.58
N GLY A 139 -2.51 12.22 -15.74
CA GLY A 139 -1.94 12.76 -16.97
C GLY A 139 -2.17 11.84 -18.16
N ARG A 140 -1.99 10.53 -18.00
CA ARG A 140 -2.30 9.54 -19.05
C ARG A 140 -3.77 9.58 -19.46
N VAL A 141 -4.69 9.71 -18.49
CA VAL A 141 -6.13 9.86 -18.77
C VAL A 141 -6.39 11.14 -19.56
N GLU A 142 -5.85 12.27 -19.11
CA GLU A 142 -6.04 13.56 -19.80
C GLU A 142 -5.49 13.55 -21.23
N ILE A 143 -4.31 12.98 -21.43
CA ILE A 143 -3.71 12.82 -22.77
C ILE A 143 -4.56 11.86 -23.63
N SER A 144 -5.09 10.77 -23.06
CA SER A 144 -5.92 9.82 -23.82
C SER A 144 -7.25 10.42 -24.32
N LYS A 145 -7.68 11.55 -23.77
CA LYS A 145 -8.88 12.28 -24.24
C LYS A 145 -8.60 13.15 -25.46
N THR A 146 -7.33 13.47 -25.72
CA THR A 146 -6.94 14.32 -26.87
C THR A 146 -6.49 13.49 -28.08
N GLN A 147 -6.34 12.18 -27.91
CA GLN A 147 -5.92 11.27 -28.96
C GLN A 147 -7.12 10.81 -29.81
N LYS A 148 -6.88 10.56 -31.10
CA LYS A 148 -7.88 9.92 -31.97
C LYS A 148 -8.25 8.53 -31.42
N PRO A 149 -9.51 8.11 -31.52
CA PRO A 149 -9.92 6.77 -31.13
C PRO A 149 -9.03 5.71 -31.81
N MET A 150 -8.50 4.78 -31.01
CA MET A 150 -7.74 3.66 -31.53
C MET A 150 -8.71 2.60 -32.03
N ASP A 151 -8.40 2.01 -33.19
CA ASP A 151 -9.14 0.85 -33.66
C ASP A 151 -8.79 -0.38 -32.82
N ILE A 152 -9.78 -0.94 -32.13
CA ILE A 152 -9.63 -2.09 -31.24
C ILE A 152 -10.54 -3.18 -31.77
N LYS A 153 -9.96 -4.33 -32.14
CA LYS A 153 -10.67 -5.48 -32.73
C LYS A 153 -11.87 -5.97 -31.91
N PHE A 154 -11.77 -5.94 -30.57
CA PHE A 154 -12.81 -6.37 -29.61
C PHE A 154 -12.94 -5.36 -28.46
N PRO A 155 -13.57 -4.19 -28.71
CA PRO A 155 -13.45 -3.05 -27.82
C PRO A 155 -14.21 -3.26 -26.50
N LYS A 156 -15.37 -3.94 -26.54
CA LYS A 156 -16.19 -4.19 -25.35
C LYS A 156 -15.53 -5.22 -24.43
N GLU A 157 -15.03 -6.30 -25.00
CA GLU A 157 -14.33 -7.39 -24.31
C GLU A 157 -13.04 -6.87 -23.68
N THR A 158 -12.28 -6.07 -24.42
CA THR A 158 -11.05 -5.43 -23.92
C THR A 158 -11.36 -4.50 -22.73
N LEU A 159 -12.44 -3.71 -22.82
CA LEU A 159 -12.88 -2.88 -21.70
C LEU A 159 -13.31 -3.71 -20.49
N THR A 160 -14.03 -4.81 -20.69
CA THR A 160 -14.41 -5.74 -19.61
C THR A 160 -13.18 -6.34 -18.94
N VAL A 161 -12.19 -6.78 -19.72
CA VAL A 161 -10.92 -7.28 -19.18
C VAL A 161 -10.21 -6.20 -18.37
N ALA A 162 -10.12 -4.97 -18.90
CA ALA A 162 -9.53 -3.85 -18.16
C ALA A 162 -10.25 -3.60 -16.83
N LYS A 163 -11.59 -3.62 -16.82
CA LYS A 163 -12.40 -3.46 -15.59
C LYS A 163 -12.14 -4.56 -14.58
N ASN A 164 -12.08 -5.81 -15.03
CA ASN A 164 -11.81 -6.95 -14.16
C ASN A 164 -10.39 -6.88 -13.57
N VAL A 165 -9.39 -6.54 -14.39
CA VAL A 165 -8.01 -6.34 -13.92
C VAL A 165 -7.94 -5.22 -12.89
N SER A 166 -8.60 -4.08 -13.15
CA SER A 166 -8.65 -2.99 -12.17
C SER A 166 -9.37 -3.40 -10.88
N ALA A 167 -10.49 -4.13 -10.97
CA ALA A 167 -11.22 -4.62 -9.80
C ALA A 167 -10.34 -5.56 -8.95
N ILE A 168 -9.57 -6.45 -9.59
CA ILE A 168 -8.61 -7.33 -8.91
C ILE A 168 -7.51 -6.51 -8.23
N GLN A 169 -6.97 -5.49 -8.90
CA GLN A 169 -5.95 -4.62 -8.33
C GLN A 169 -6.48 -3.87 -7.09
N ILE A 170 -7.70 -3.35 -7.17
CA ILE A 170 -8.38 -2.69 -6.04
C ILE A 170 -8.57 -3.68 -4.88
N ALA A 171 -9.11 -4.87 -5.15
CA ALA A 171 -9.34 -5.88 -4.13
C ALA A 171 -8.02 -6.28 -3.43
N LYS A 172 -6.95 -6.48 -4.20
CA LYS A 172 -5.61 -6.77 -3.66
C LYS A 172 -5.08 -5.62 -2.81
N ALA A 173 -5.23 -4.38 -3.26
CA ALA A 173 -4.80 -3.19 -2.55
C ALA A 173 -5.54 -3.03 -1.20
N THR A 174 -6.86 -3.23 -1.20
CA THR A 174 -7.68 -3.24 0.02
C THR A 174 -7.26 -4.35 0.97
N ALA A 175 -7.09 -5.58 0.48
CA ALA A 175 -6.68 -6.72 1.30
C ALA A 175 -5.29 -6.50 1.93
N GLN A 176 -4.33 -5.99 1.16
CA GLN A 176 -2.99 -5.65 1.66
C GLN A 176 -3.04 -4.59 2.78
N THR A 177 -3.90 -3.59 2.62
CA THR A 177 -4.10 -2.54 3.64
C THR A 177 -4.66 -3.14 4.93
N GLU A 178 -5.68 -3.99 4.81
CA GLU A 178 -6.32 -4.60 5.98
C GLU A 178 -5.40 -5.57 6.72
N VAL A 179 -4.59 -6.33 5.98
CA VAL A 179 -3.53 -7.17 6.56
C VAL A 179 -2.51 -6.31 7.30
N ALA A 180 -2.01 -5.23 6.69
CA ALA A 180 -1.04 -4.34 7.33
C ALA A 180 -1.61 -3.71 8.61
N ARG A 181 -2.87 -3.26 8.60
CA ARG A 181 -3.56 -2.75 9.78
C ARG A 181 -3.68 -3.82 10.88
N SER A 182 -4.09 -5.03 10.51
CA SER A 182 -4.25 -6.13 11.46
C SER A 182 -2.91 -6.52 12.10
N VAL A 183 -1.85 -6.65 11.30
CA VAL A 183 -0.50 -6.92 11.79
C VAL A 183 -0.03 -5.81 12.73
N SER A 184 -0.22 -4.55 12.34
CA SER A 184 0.12 -3.39 13.17
C SER A 184 -0.61 -3.42 14.52
N LEU A 185 -1.92 -3.71 14.55
CA LEU A 185 -2.68 -3.84 15.80
C LEU A 185 -2.16 -4.96 16.70
N VAL A 186 -1.80 -6.11 16.11
CA VAL A 186 -1.20 -7.23 16.86
C VAL A 186 0.17 -6.84 17.42
N GLU A 187 1.00 -6.15 16.65
CA GLU A 187 2.31 -5.67 17.08
C GLU A 187 2.20 -4.64 18.22
N ILE A 188 1.25 -3.71 18.14
CA ILE A 188 0.91 -2.75 19.19
C ILE A 188 0.52 -3.52 20.46
N ALA A 189 -0.48 -4.39 20.38
CA ALA A 189 -0.97 -5.16 21.53
C ALA A 189 0.15 -5.97 22.18
N ARG A 190 0.98 -6.64 21.37
CA ARG A 190 2.13 -7.38 21.86
C ARG A 190 3.13 -6.49 22.58
N SER A 191 3.41 -5.30 22.05
CA SER A 191 4.38 -4.37 22.65
C SER A 191 3.91 -3.86 24.00
N SER A 192 2.62 -3.52 24.11
CA SER A 192 2.02 -3.09 25.38
C SER A 192 1.95 -4.23 26.40
N MET A 193 1.73 -5.48 25.95
CA MET A 193 1.82 -6.66 26.81
C MET A 193 3.26 -6.93 27.26
N ASP A 194 4.24 -6.88 26.36
CA ASP A 194 5.66 -7.10 26.70
C ASP A 194 6.17 -6.07 27.72
N ALA A 195 5.67 -4.83 27.67
CA ALA A 195 5.98 -3.79 28.66
C ALA A 195 5.38 -4.07 30.06
N SER A 196 4.29 -4.85 30.16
CA SER A 196 3.56 -5.12 31.42
C SER A 196 3.75 -6.55 31.97
N MET A 197 4.25 -7.48 31.14
CA MET A 197 4.44 -8.89 31.46
C MET A 197 5.53 -9.24 32.49
N PRO A 198 6.69 -8.55 32.58
CA PRO A 198 7.76 -8.94 33.49
C PRO A 198 7.32 -9.00 34.96
N ASP A 199 6.52 -8.03 35.42
CA ASP A 199 5.98 -8.00 36.77
C ASP A 199 4.90 -9.08 36.99
N ALA A 200 4.06 -9.33 35.99
CA ALA A 200 2.98 -10.32 36.06
C ALA A 200 3.50 -11.78 36.02
N MET A 201 4.54 -12.05 35.22
CA MET A 201 5.12 -13.39 35.08
C MET A 201 5.87 -13.84 36.35
N SER A 202 6.42 -12.90 37.11
CA SER A 202 7.12 -13.17 38.38
C SER A 202 6.19 -13.70 39.49
N GLN A 203 4.87 -13.64 39.29
CA GLN A 203 3.84 -14.01 40.25
C GLN A 203 3.01 -15.24 39.82
N LEU A 204 3.38 -15.92 38.73
CA LEU A 204 2.62 -17.06 38.21
C LEU A 204 2.80 -18.32 39.07
N THR A 205 1.68 -18.97 39.38
CA THR A 205 1.65 -20.30 40.01
C THR A 205 1.85 -21.41 38.98
N THR A 206 2.20 -22.63 39.42
CA THR A 206 2.36 -23.81 38.54
C THR A 206 1.09 -24.12 37.72
N GLU A 207 -0.09 -23.95 38.33
CA GLU A 207 -1.39 -24.13 37.66
C GLU A 207 -1.61 -23.11 36.52
N ALA A 208 -1.14 -21.87 36.69
CA ALA A 208 -1.22 -20.86 35.64
C ALA A 208 -0.28 -21.19 34.46
N TYR A 209 0.83 -21.88 34.71
CA TYR A 209 1.74 -22.33 33.65
C TYR A 209 1.15 -23.47 32.82
N GLU A 210 0.52 -24.46 33.45
CA GLU A 210 -0.16 -25.55 32.74
C GLU A 210 -1.33 -25.04 31.89
N ASN A 211 -2.10 -24.07 32.41
CA ASN A 211 -3.15 -23.39 31.66
C ASN A 211 -2.60 -22.62 30.44
N LEU A 212 -1.43 -21.98 30.56
CA LEU A 212 -0.79 -21.30 29.44
C LEU A 212 -0.39 -22.28 28.31
N GLU A 213 0.19 -23.43 28.66
CA GLU A 213 0.55 -24.46 27.68
C GLU A 213 -0.69 -25.04 26.98
N ALA A 214 -1.80 -25.24 27.72
CA ALA A 214 -3.07 -25.65 27.13
C ALA A 214 -3.62 -24.61 26.13
N ILE A 215 -3.52 -23.32 26.46
CA ILE A 215 -3.93 -22.21 25.56
C ILE A 215 -3.06 -22.20 24.30
N LYS A 216 -1.73 -22.35 24.42
CA LYS A 216 -0.82 -22.41 23.26
C LYS A 216 -1.11 -23.59 22.35
N ALA A 217 -1.35 -24.77 22.92
CA ALA A 217 -1.70 -25.97 22.17
C ALA A 217 -3.03 -25.77 21.41
N SER A 218 -4.05 -25.21 22.07
CA SER A 218 -5.34 -24.89 21.44
C SER A 218 -5.21 -23.86 20.32
N ALA A 219 -4.43 -22.79 20.54
CA ALA A 219 -4.15 -21.79 19.50
C ALA A 219 -3.44 -22.41 18.28
N THR A 220 -2.44 -23.28 18.51
CA THR A 220 -1.71 -23.98 17.45
C THR A 220 -2.63 -24.89 16.63
N ALA A 221 -3.54 -25.62 17.28
CA ALA A 221 -4.53 -26.45 16.61
C ALA A 221 -5.50 -25.62 15.76
N ASN A 222 -5.99 -24.48 16.28
CA ASN A 222 -6.88 -23.58 15.54
C ASN A 222 -6.19 -22.98 14.31
N ILE A 223 -4.94 -22.51 14.44
CA ILE A 223 -4.14 -22.00 13.32
C ILE A 223 -4.00 -23.07 12.23
N SER A 224 -3.66 -24.30 12.61
CA SER A 224 -3.53 -25.41 11.67
C SER A 224 -4.86 -25.69 10.95
N SER A 225 -5.99 -25.68 11.67
CA SER A 225 -7.33 -25.84 11.09
C SER A 225 -7.67 -24.73 10.08
N TYR A 226 -7.34 -23.47 10.38
CA TYR A 226 -7.53 -22.37 9.46
C TYR A 226 -6.67 -22.49 8.20
N LEU A 227 -5.41 -22.93 8.34
CA LEU A 227 -4.50 -23.13 7.21
C LEU A 227 -5.05 -24.19 6.24
N THR A 228 -5.54 -25.31 6.77
CA THR A 228 -6.19 -26.36 5.95
C THR A 228 -7.41 -25.81 5.19
N LYS A 229 -8.27 -25.01 5.84
CA LYS A 229 -9.43 -24.40 5.18
C LYS A 229 -9.02 -23.49 4.01
N ILE A 230 -7.95 -22.71 4.19
CA ILE A 230 -7.40 -21.84 3.13
C ILE A 230 -6.91 -22.67 1.95
N GLU A 231 -6.20 -23.76 2.18
CA GLU A 231 -5.70 -24.64 1.12
C GLU A 231 -6.83 -25.28 0.31
N VAL A 232 -7.91 -25.72 0.98
CA VAL A 232 -9.10 -26.27 0.31
C VAL A 232 -9.75 -25.22 -0.61
N VAL A 233 -9.95 -24.00 -0.12
CA VAL A 233 -10.52 -22.90 -0.92
C VAL A 233 -9.62 -22.58 -2.12
N LYS A 234 -8.30 -22.54 -1.92
CA LYS A 234 -7.32 -22.30 -3.00
C LYS A 234 -7.43 -23.37 -4.08
N ALA A 235 -7.48 -24.65 -3.71
CA ALA A 235 -7.60 -25.76 -4.65
C ALA A 235 -8.91 -25.69 -5.44
N HIS A 236 -10.03 -25.37 -4.77
CA HIS A 236 -11.32 -25.19 -5.43
C HIS A 236 -11.28 -24.09 -6.50
N MET A 237 -10.70 -22.92 -6.17
CA MET A 237 -10.58 -21.81 -7.11
C MET A 237 -9.69 -22.15 -8.32
N LEU A 238 -8.58 -22.87 -8.10
CA LEU A 238 -7.72 -23.34 -9.20
C LEU A 238 -8.46 -24.29 -10.14
N SER A 239 -9.32 -25.15 -9.61
CA SER A 239 -10.16 -26.04 -10.43
C SER A 239 -11.16 -25.27 -11.29
N LEU A 240 -11.82 -24.24 -10.73
CA LEU A 240 -12.72 -23.38 -11.51
C LEU A 240 -11.99 -22.65 -12.64
N ILE A 241 -10.80 -22.12 -12.36
CA ILE A 241 -9.96 -21.47 -13.39
C ILE A 241 -9.58 -22.46 -14.50
N ALA A 242 -9.14 -23.67 -14.13
CA ALA A 242 -8.79 -24.70 -15.10
C ALA A 242 -10.00 -25.07 -16.00
N SER A 243 -11.21 -25.14 -15.43
CA SER A 243 -12.44 -25.36 -16.18
C SER A 243 -12.71 -24.26 -17.22
N GLU A 244 -12.56 -22.99 -16.85
CA GLU A 244 -12.75 -21.87 -17.79
C GLU A 244 -11.69 -21.87 -18.89
N VAL A 245 -10.42 -22.14 -18.56
CA VAL A 245 -9.34 -22.26 -19.55
C VAL A 245 -9.64 -23.38 -20.54
N ALA A 246 -10.09 -24.55 -20.06
CA ALA A 246 -10.45 -25.67 -20.92
C ALA A 246 -11.59 -25.30 -21.89
N ARG A 247 -12.63 -24.59 -21.43
CA ARG A 247 -13.72 -24.12 -22.31
C ARG A 247 -13.21 -23.20 -23.43
N VAL A 248 -12.29 -22.28 -23.11
CA VAL A 248 -11.70 -21.38 -24.11
C VAL A 248 -10.88 -22.14 -25.14
N GLU A 249 -10.07 -23.13 -24.72
CA GLU A 249 -9.28 -23.95 -25.65
C GLU A 249 -10.16 -24.80 -26.57
N ILE A 250 -11.25 -25.40 -26.04
CA ILE A 250 -12.23 -26.13 -26.86
C ILE A 250 -12.85 -25.20 -27.92
N ALA A 251 -13.31 -24.01 -27.51
CA ALA A 251 -13.91 -23.03 -28.43
C ALA A 251 -12.93 -22.58 -29.53
N LYS A 252 -11.64 -22.42 -29.22
CA LYS A 252 -10.61 -22.11 -30.23
C LYS A 252 -10.44 -23.23 -31.26
N VAL A 253 -10.44 -24.48 -30.80
CA VAL A 253 -10.31 -25.65 -31.67
C VAL A 253 -11.51 -25.75 -32.62
N ASP A 254 -12.72 -25.53 -32.11
CA ASP A 254 -13.94 -25.61 -32.90
C ASP A 254 -14.02 -24.47 -33.93
N ALA A 255 -13.68 -23.24 -33.55
CA ALA A 255 -13.60 -22.11 -34.48
C ALA A 255 -12.57 -22.36 -35.62
N LYS A 256 -11.44 -23.02 -35.31
CA LYS A 256 -10.42 -23.37 -36.32
C LYS A 256 -10.94 -24.42 -37.31
N LYS A 257 -11.71 -25.40 -36.85
CA LYS A 257 -12.34 -26.41 -37.72
C LYS A 257 -13.37 -25.80 -38.66
N GLU A 258 -14.15 -24.82 -38.18
CA GLU A 258 -15.14 -24.12 -39.00
C GLU A 258 -14.49 -23.22 -40.06
N SER A 259 -13.33 -22.61 -39.79
CA SER A 259 -12.61 -21.80 -40.80
C SER A 259 -11.94 -22.60 -41.93
N ASN A 260 -11.80 -23.93 -41.75
CA ASN A 260 -11.15 -24.84 -42.71
C ASN A 260 -12.16 -25.64 -43.55
N LYS A 261 -13.47 -25.40 -43.36
CA LYS A 261 -14.55 -25.93 -44.19
C LYS A 261 -15.02 -24.88 -45.19
#